data_AF-A0AB34JMN5-F1
#
_entry.id   AF-A0AB34JMN5-F1
#
_cell.length_a   1.000
_cell.length_b   1.000
_cell.length_c   1.000
_cell.angle_alpha   90.00
_cell.angle_beta   90.00
_cell.angle_gamma   90.00
#
_symmetry.space_group_name_H-M   'P 1'
#
loop_
_entity.id
_entity.type
_entity.pdbx_description
1 polymer ?
#
loop_
_entity_poly.entity_id
_entity_poly.type
_entity_poly.pdbx_seq_one_letter_code
_entity_poly.pdbx_strand_id
1 'polypeptide(L)'
;MMPSAWHPAFNTSVRARPMNSSFCPVTRSPRPLRQPRPSARAASSDILQHRALSHGKDPHLTLVHGHDHTYYRVVLELPSSSHTHRTLEDVSAHVDKAARTLAVHGVVVSTPRVQEFVVRRHSALFATPSRARVAGMAPAGAYVVGARCEENPDWVVLEEGFLPLSVLQPVDGSQPTARRFVKEVALPDDANLEEATLSSLSDGAVFEVQLPRKRAVPTAMQDRPAPMREPEDAMKMNVTAQPASNFEAKGAAKVQSAPHTPPKAEVNDETIVHKTPKPSREAEIKDENIQMPMDCTEEWQAMPSGGFSRLKKTC
;
A
#
# COMPACT_ATOMS: atom_id res chain seq x y z
N MET A 1 -64.18 32.24 16.49
CA MET A 1 -64.68 30.99 17.12
C MET A 1 -63.79 29.85 16.65
N MET A 2 -62.94 29.15 17.38
CA MET A 2 -62.38 29.16 18.74
C MET A 2 -60.94 28.61 18.57
N PRO A 3 -59.90 29.12 19.25
CA PRO A 3 -58.58 28.49 19.26
C PRO A 3 -58.45 27.56 20.48
N SER A 4 -58.16 26.29 20.25
CA SER A 4 -57.78 25.34 21.31
C SER A 4 -56.27 25.42 21.54
N ALA A 5 -55.92 26.04 22.66
CA ALA A 5 -54.59 26.00 23.26
C ALA A 5 -54.34 24.63 23.91
N TRP A 6 -53.23 23.99 23.57
CA TRP A 6 -52.70 22.85 24.34
C TRP A 6 -51.19 23.07 24.55
N HIS A 7 -50.83 23.45 25.77
CA HIS A 7 -49.50 23.19 26.33
C HIS A 7 -49.45 21.76 26.87
N PRO A 8 -48.25 21.16 26.89
CA PRO A 8 -47.80 20.69 28.19
C PRO A 8 -46.37 21.13 28.52
N ALA A 9 -46.24 21.72 29.70
CA ALA A 9 -44.99 21.84 30.42
C ALA A 9 -44.59 20.46 30.96
N PHE A 10 -43.39 19.99 30.65
CA PHE A 10 -42.69 19.00 31.45
C PHE A 10 -41.41 19.61 31.99
N ASN A 11 -41.49 19.90 33.29
CA ASN A 11 -40.42 20.38 34.14
C ASN A 11 -39.73 19.15 34.73
N THR A 12 -38.56 18.77 34.21
CA THR A 12 -37.71 17.74 34.82
C THR A 12 -36.45 18.39 35.35
N SER A 13 -36.57 18.88 36.58
CA SER A 13 -35.46 19.21 37.47
C SER A 13 -34.69 17.92 37.81
N VAL A 14 -33.53 17.73 37.18
CA VAL A 14 -32.58 16.67 37.57
C VAL A 14 -31.65 17.25 38.62
N ARG A 15 -31.86 16.87 39.88
CA ARG A 15 -30.92 17.08 40.99
C ARG A 15 -29.61 16.34 40.69
N ALA A 16 -28.55 17.09 40.43
CA ALA A 16 -27.19 16.58 40.49
C ALA A 16 -26.86 16.19 41.94
N ARG A 17 -26.57 14.91 42.18
CA ARG A 17 -25.90 14.45 43.41
C ARG A 17 -24.39 14.53 43.19
N PRO A 18 -23.61 15.22 44.04
CA PRO A 18 -22.17 15.05 44.06
C PRO A 18 -21.86 13.66 44.66
N MET A 19 -21.27 12.77 43.87
CA MET A 19 -20.65 11.56 44.41
C MET A 19 -19.25 11.90 44.91
N ASN A 20 -19.04 11.51 46.16
CA ASN A 20 -17.82 11.61 46.95
C ASN A 20 -16.57 11.16 46.17
N SER A 21 -15.55 11.99 46.25
CA SER A 21 -14.15 11.66 45.98
C SER A 21 -13.62 10.71 47.05
N SER A 22 -13.73 9.41 46.81
CA SER A 22 -12.97 8.41 47.54
C SER A 22 -11.51 8.43 47.08
N PHE A 23 -10.65 8.94 47.95
CA PHE A 23 -9.19 8.84 47.88
C PHE A 23 -8.76 7.36 47.70
N CYS A 24 -8.08 7.06 46.59
CA CYS A 24 -7.32 5.83 46.45
C CYS A 24 -5.93 6.03 47.09
N PRO A 25 -5.50 5.16 48.02
CA PRO A 25 -4.14 5.22 48.56
C PRO A 25 -3.12 4.79 47.49
N VAL A 26 -2.05 5.58 47.37
CA VAL A 26 -0.89 5.29 46.51
C VAL A 26 -0.14 4.08 47.06
N THR A 27 -0.35 2.91 46.47
CA THR A 27 0.50 1.74 46.66
C THR A 27 1.79 1.93 45.87
N ARG A 28 2.89 2.15 46.60
CA ARG A 28 4.25 2.16 46.04
C ARG A 28 4.59 0.76 45.53
N SER A 29 4.69 0.59 44.21
CA SER A 29 5.24 -0.61 43.60
C SER A 29 6.72 -0.81 43.99
N PRO A 30 7.16 -2.05 44.27
CA PRO A 30 8.55 -2.36 44.53
C PRO A 30 9.40 -2.18 43.26
N ARG A 31 10.60 -1.61 43.42
CA ARG A 31 11.59 -1.43 42.35
C ARG A 31 11.94 -2.78 41.71
N PRO A 32 11.94 -2.89 40.37
CA PRO A 32 12.46 -4.08 39.71
C PRO A 32 13.98 -4.19 39.93
N LEU A 33 14.41 -5.38 40.33
CA LEU A 33 15.81 -5.76 40.43
C LEU A 33 16.47 -5.65 39.06
N ARG A 34 17.60 -4.93 39.00
CA ARG A 34 18.48 -4.85 37.82
C ARG A 34 18.89 -6.25 37.39
N GLN A 35 18.46 -6.66 36.20
CA GLN A 35 19.01 -7.84 35.55
C GLN A 35 20.46 -7.58 35.10
N PRO A 36 21.36 -8.57 35.22
CA PRO A 36 22.73 -8.46 34.75
C PRO A 36 22.77 -8.37 33.22
N ARG A 37 23.57 -7.41 32.75
CA ARG A 37 23.86 -7.13 31.35
C ARG A 37 24.45 -8.39 30.68
N PRO A 38 23.83 -8.97 29.64
CA PRO A 38 24.47 -10.02 28.87
C PRO A 38 25.69 -9.43 28.15
N SER A 39 26.83 -10.10 28.30
CA SER A 39 28.09 -9.78 27.66
C SER A 39 27.92 -9.78 26.14
N ALA A 40 28.32 -8.68 25.50
CA ALA A 40 28.43 -8.56 24.06
C ALA A 40 29.39 -9.64 23.53
N ARG A 41 28.84 -10.73 23.00
CA ARG A 41 29.58 -11.73 22.25
C ARG A 41 29.37 -11.43 20.78
N ALA A 42 30.47 -11.07 20.12
CA ALA A 42 30.58 -10.87 18.69
C ALA A 42 29.99 -12.07 17.92
N ALA A 43 29.05 -11.80 17.02
CA ALA A 43 28.61 -12.75 16.01
C ALA A 43 28.21 -11.99 14.73
N SER A 44 28.96 -12.31 13.68
CA SER A 44 28.65 -12.21 12.25
C SER A 44 28.09 -10.91 11.68
N SER A 45 29.04 -10.12 11.18
CA SER A 45 28.90 -9.39 9.93
C SER A 45 28.54 -10.35 8.79
N ASP A 46 27.32 -10.28 8.26
CA ASP A 46 26.99 -10.62 6.84
C ASP A 46 25.50 -10.36 6.48
N ILE A 47 24.95 -9.24 6.94
CA ILE A 47 23.69 -8.69 6.40
C ILE A 47 23.88 -7.18 6.21
N LEU A 48 24.75 -6.82 5.27
CA LEU A 48 24.89 -5.46 4.76
C LEU A 48 24.40 -5.43 3.30
N GLN A 49 23.10 -5.71 3.11
CA GLN A 49 22.40 -5.23 1.92
C GLN A 49 21.61 -3.98 2.31
N HIS A 50 22.14 -2.83 1.87
CA HIS A 50 21.42 -1.62 1.50
C HIS A 50 20.09 -1.32 2.22
N ARG A 51 20.10 -1.25 3.55
CA ARG A 51 18.99 -0.65 4.31
C ARG A 51 19.12 0.88 4.27
N ALA A 52 19.12 1.45 3.07
CA ALA A 52 18.78 2.85 2.93
C ALA A 52 17.32 2.97 3.38
N LEU A 53 17.13 3.47 4.60
CA LEU A 53 15.83 3.75 5.20
C LEU A 53 15.17 4.89 4.42
N SER A 54 14.82 4.64 3.16
CA SER A 54 13.82 5.45 2.50
C SER A 54 12.60 5.38 3.41
N HIS A 55 12.23 6.51 4.01
CA HIS A 55 10.94 6.70 4.67
C HIS A 55 9.83 6.73 3.60
N GLY A 56 9.95 5.80 2.65
CA GLY A 56 9.44 5.88 1.31
C GLY A 56 8.02 5.39 1.30
N LYS A 57 7.17 6.15 0.61
CA LYS A 57 5.80 5.74 0.30
C LYS A 57 5.76 4.56 -0.70
N ASP A 58 6.89 3.96 -1.02
CA ASP A 58 7.06 3.03 -2.11
C ASP A 58 7.11 1.60 -1.56
N PRO A 59 6.57 0.61 -2.30
CA PRO A 59 6.59 -0.77 -1.87
C PRO A 59 8.04 -1.28 -1.81
N HIS A 60 8.32 -2.11 -0.82
CA HIS A 60 9.65 -2.63 -0.55
C HIS A 60 9.72 -4.12 -0.90
N LEU A 61 10.64 -4.47 -1.80
CA LEU A 61 10.85 -5.84 -2.25
C LEU A 61 12.04 -6.44 -1.51
N THR A 62 11.83 -7.54 -0.81
CA THR A 62 12.87 -8.24 -0.04
C THR A 62 13.02 -9.68 -0.50
N LEU A 63 14.26 -10.16 -0.56
CA LEU A 63 14.58 -11.56 -0.74
C LEU A 63 15.00 -12.14 0.61
N VAL A 64 14.28 -13.14 1.09
CA VAL A 64 14.50 -13.82 2.37
C VAL A 64 14.69 -15.31 2.11
N HIS A 65 15.49 -15.98 2.94
CA HIS A 65 15.64 -17.42 2.88
C HIS A 65 14.49 -18.11 3.64
N GLY A 66 13.92 -19.17 3.07
CA GLY A 66 12.99 -20.05 3.78
C GLY A 66 13.65 -20.69 5.01
N HIS A 67 12.85 -21.06 6.01
CA HIS A 67 13.34 -21.59 7.29
C HIS A 67 14.21 -22.85 7.16
N ASP A 68 13.94 -23.67 6.15
CA ASP A 68 14.65 -24.90 5.84
C ASP A 68 15.73 -24.72 4.77
N HIS A 69 15.95 -23.48 4.31
CA HIS A 69 16.81 -23.15 3.18
C HIS A 69 16.52 -23.94 1.91
N THR A 70 15.31 -24.51 1.73
CA THR A 70 14.94 -25.25 0.50
C THR A 70 14.31 -24.34 -0.55
N TYR A 71 13.86 -23.15 -0.16
CA TYR A 71 13.31 -22.14 -1.04
C TYR A 71 13.77 -20.73 -0.64
N TYR A 72 13.71 -19.82 -1.59
CA TYR A 72 13.75 -18.38 -1.37
C TYR A 72 12.33 -17.83 -1.34
N ARG A 73 12.11 -16.82 -0.51
CA ARG A 73 10.86 -16.09 -0.38
C ARG A 73 11.11 -14.66 -0.77
N VAL A 74 10.49 -14.20 -1.85
CA VAL A 74 10.48 -12.79 -2.22
C VAL A 74 9.19 -12.18 -1.69
N VAL A 75 9.31 -11.20 -0.81
CA VAL A 75 8.17 -10.52 -0.19
C VAL A 75 8.17 -9.06 -0.63
N LEU A 76 7.07 -8.64 -1.26
CA LEU A 76 6.76 -7.25 -1.52
C LEU A 76 5.84 -6.74 -0.41
N GLU A 77 6.35 -5.85 0.42
CA GLU A 77 5.63 -5.28 1.55
C GLU A 77 5.31 -3.81 1.30
N LEU A 78 4.07 -3.43 1.59
CA LEU A 78 3.69 -2.02 1.68
C LEU A 78 3.99 -1.49 3.09
N PRO A 79 4.78 -0.41 3.24
CA PRO A 79 4.97 0.19 4.55
C PRO A 79 3.64 0.71 5.09
N SER A 80 3.24 0.22 6.25
CA SER A 80 2.03 0.70 6.93
C SER A 80 2.20 2.15 7.33
N SER A 81 1.19 2.97 7.04
CA SER A 81 1.14 4.36 7.48
C SER A 81 -0.09 4.59 8.33
N SER A 82 0.04 5.39 9.39
CA SER A 82 -1.07 5.77 10.27
C SER A 82 -2.20 6.52 9.54
N HIS A 83 -1.88 7.21 8.44
CA HIS A 83 -2.80 8.14 7.77
C HIS A 83 -3.42 7.60 6.48
N THR A 84 -2.80 6.61 5.84
CA THR A 84 -3.29 6.04 4.57
C THR A 84 -3.37 4.53 4.65
N HIS A 85 -4.52 4.00 4.23
CA HIS A 85 -4.71 2.59 3.98
C HIS A 85 -4.17 2.31 2.58
N ARG A 86 -3.29 1.33 2.44
CA ARG A 86 -2.65 1.05 1.17
C ARG A 86 -2.84 -0.40 0.81
N THR A 87 -3.28 -0.63 -0.40
CA THR A 87 -3.49 -1.96 -0.98
C THR A 87 -2.70 -2.08 -2.27
N LEU A 88 -2.27 -3.29 -2.57
CA LEU A 88 -1.68 -3.65 -3.85
C LEU A 88 -2.79 -4.19 -4.76
N GLU A 89 -2.89 -3.63 -5.95
CA GLU A 89 -3.81 -4.06 -7.01
C GLU A 89 -3.01 -4.39 -8.27
N ASP A 90 -3.58 -5.22 -9.14
CA ASP A 90 -3.00 -5.63 -10.43
C ASP A 90 -1.55 -6.12 -10.33
N VAL A 91 -1.21 -6.81 -9.25
CA VAL A 91 0.17 -7.28 -9.03
C VAL A 91 0.48 -8.47 -9.92
N SER A 92 1.57 -8.36 -10.67
CA SER A 92 2.11 -9.41 -11.50
C SER A 92 3.62 -9.51 -11.31
N ALA A 93 4.16 -10.72 -11.49
CA ALA A 93 5.58 -10.98 -11.36
C ALA A 93 6.08 -11.64 -12.66
N HIS A 94 7.23 -11.19 -13.13
CA HIS A 94 7.89 -11.69 -14.32
C HIS A 94 9.34 -12.04 -14.00
N VAL A 95 9.80 -13.21 -14.45
CA VAL A 95 11.17 -13.66 -14.25
C VAL A 95 11.95 -13.50 -15.55
N ASP A 96 12.99 -12.67 -15.56
CA ASP A 96 13.97 -12.66 -16.63
C ASP A 96 15.01 -13.76 -16.39
N LYS A 97 14.90 -14.84 -17.16
CA LYS A 97 15.80 -16.00 -17.04
C LYS A 97 17.24 -15.67 -17.46
N ALA A 98 17.44 -14.70 -18.36
CA ALA A 98 18.76 -14.33 -18.86
C ALA A 98 19.50 -13.44 -17.84
N ALA A 99 18.81 -12.44 -17.30
CA ALA A 99 19.36 -11.56 -16.27
C ALA A 99 19.30 -12.14 -14.85
N ARG A 100 18.54 -13.23 -14.66
CA ARG A 100 18.23 -13.83 -13.35
C ARG A 100 17.61 -12.83 -12.37
N THR A 101 16.71 -12.01 -12.88
CA THR A 101 16.00 -11.02 -12.08
C THR A 101 14.52 -11.36 -12.01
N LEU A 102 13.92 -11.07 -10.85
CA LEU A 102 12.47 -11.08 -10.68
C LEU A 102 11.99 -9.63 -10.69
N ALA A 103 11.17 -9.28 -11.67
CA ALA A 103 10.49 -8.00 -11.76
C ALA A 103 9.04 -8.16 -11.28
N VAL A 104 8.63 -7.31 -10.34
CA VAL A 104 7.26 -7.24 -9.82
C VAL A 104 6.65 -5.90 -10.22
N HIS A 105 5.51 -5.97 -10.90
CA HIS A 105 4.74 -4.83 -11.38
C HIS A 105 3.41 -4.78 -10.64
N GLY A 106 2.86 -3.59 -10.45
CA GLY A 106 1.51 -3.46 -9.90
C GLY A 106 1.10 -2.02 -9.68
N VAL A 107 -0.01 -1.85 -8.99
CA VAL A 107 -0.56 -0.55 -8.58
C VAL A 107 -0.64 -0.52 -7.06
N VAL A 108 -0.10 0.53 -6.45
CA VAL A 108 -0.40 0.85 -5.05
C VAL A 108 -1.59 1.79 -5.05
N VAL A 109 -2.70 1.36 -4.45
CA VAL A 109 -3.86 2.22 -4.18
C VAL A 109 -3.74 2.73 -2.76
N SER A 110 -3.65 4.05 -2.62
CA SER A 110 -3.59 4.74 -1.34
C SER A 110 -4.93 5.42 -1.07
N THR A 111 -5.68 4.86 -0.13
CA THR A 111 -6.94 5.41 0.35
C THR A 111 -6.67 6.20 1.63
N PRO A 112 -7.02 7.48 1.70
CA PRO A 112 -6.86 8.25 2.93
C PRO A 112 -7.72 7.62 4.03
N ARG A 113 -7.10 7.25 5.17
CA ARG A 113 -7.83 6.71 6.34
C ARG A 113 -8.72 7.79 6.94
N VAL A 114 -8.21 9.01 6.94
CA VAL A 114 -8.90 10.20 7.43
C VAL A 114 -9.52 10.92 6.23
N GLN A 115 -10.82 11.17 6.29
CA GLN A 115 -11.58 11.88 5.28
C GLN A 115 -12.27 13.08 5.92
N GLU A 116 -12.50 14.10 5.12
CA GLU A 116 -13.29 15.25 5.50
C GLU A 116 -14.76 14.98 5.17
N PHE A 117 -15.64 15.32 6.10
CA PHE A 117 -17.07 15.16 5.95
C PHE A 117 -17.80 16.44 6.31
N VAL A 118 -18.96 16.65 5.70
CA VAL A 118 -19.97 17.62 6.12
C VAL A 118 -21.13 16.88 6.75
N VAL A 119 -21.56 17.34 7.92
CA VAL A 119 -22.72 16.80 8.63
C VAL A 119 -24.00 17.22 7.89
N ARG A 120 -24.70 16.27 7.27
CA ARG A 120 -25.89 16.52 6.44
C ARG A 120 -27.09 17.01 7.26
N ARG A 121 -27.21 16.53 8.50
CA ARG A 121 -28.31 16.84 9.41
C ARG A 121 -27.83 16.81 10.85
N HIS A 122 -28.49 17.59 11.70
CA HIS A 122 -28.22 17.64 13.14
C HIS A 122 -28.21 16.21 13.72
N SER A 123 -27.11 15.84 14.39
CA SER A 123 -26.92 14.47 14.88
C SER A 123 -26.23 14.45 16.25
N ALA A 124 -26.50 13.39 17.02
CA ALA A 124 -25.79 13.17 18.26
C ALA A 124 -24.38 12.65 17.96
N LEU A 125 -23.39 13.19 18.68
CA LEU A 125 -22.04 12.65 18.76
C LEU A 125 -22.04 11.58 19.86
N PHE A 126 -21.48 10.41 19.59
CA PHE A 126 -21.51 9.27 20.51
C PHE A 126 -20.12 8.98 21.09
N ALA A 127 -20.05 8.49 22.33
CA ALA A 127 -18.78 8.15 22.98
C ALA A 127 -18.21 6.80 22.53
N THR A 128 -19.04 5.94 21.94
CA THR A 128 -18.70 4.64 21.38
C THR A 128 -19.40 4.51 20.02
N PRO A 129 -19.01 3.55 19.14
CA PRO A 129 -19.72 3.30 17.88
C PRO A 129 -21.06 2.59 18.12
N SER A 130 -21.89 3.16 18.99
CA SER A 130 -23.20 2.70 19.38
C SER A 130 -24.10 3.89 19.72
N ARG A 131 -25.42 3.71 19.60
CA ARG A 131 -26.38 4.77 19.97
C ARG A 131 -26.64 4.88 21.47
N ALA A 132 -25.93 4.12 22.30
CA ALA A 132 -26.23 3.99 23.73
C ALA A 132 -25.77 5.18 24.57
N ARG A 133 -24.72 5.90 24.15
CA ARG A 133 -24.11 6.98 24.95
C ARG A 133 -23.79 8.20 24.10
N VAL A 134 -24.59 9.24 24.27
CA VAL A 134 -24.39 10.55 23.64
C VAL A 134 -23.33 11.33 24.41
N ALA A 135 -22.31 11.79 23.70
CA ALA A 135 -21.23 12.66 24.18
C ALA A 135 -21.50 14.14 23.88
N GLY A 136 -22.20 14.44 22.78
CA GLY A 136 -22.48 15.80 22.35
C GLY A 136 -23.43 15.85 21.16
N MET A 137 -23.46 17.00 20.47
CA MET A 137 -24.28 17.22 19.28
C MET A 137 -23.43 17.85 18.17
N ALA A 138 -23.55 17.32 16.96
CA ALA A 138 -22.93 17.85 15.75
C ALA A 138 -24.00 18.61 14.93
N PRO A 139 -23.84 19.93 14.69
CA PRO A 139 -24.81 20.69 13.92
C PRO A 139 -24.75 20.36 12.43
N ALA A 140 -25.87 20.54 11.73
CA ALA A 140 -25.91 20.40 10.28
C ALA A 140 -25.01 21.46 9.62
N GLY A 141 -24.30 21.07 8.56
CA GLY A 141 -23.31 21.91 7.88
C GLY A 141 -21.94 21.94 8.56
N ALA A 142 -21.76 21.31 9.73
CA ALA A 142 -20.46 21.23 10.37
C ALA A 142 -19.48 20.41 9.51
N TYR A 143 -18.26 20.93 9.36
CA TYR A 143 -17.14 20.21 8.78
C TYR A 143 -16.46 19.40 9.89
N VAL A 144 -16.27 18.10 9.64
CA VAL A 144 -15.62 17.18 10.57
C VAL A 144 -14.58 16.35 9.84
N VAL A 145 -13.51 16.00 10.53
CA VAL A 145 -12.41 15.20 10.01
C VAL A 145 -12.37 13.90 10.79
N GLY A 146 -12.42 12.77 10.10
CA GLY A 146 -12.54 11.47 10.76
C GLY A 146 -12.15 10.30 9.90
N ALA A 147 -11.98 9.14 10.53
CA ALA A 147 -11.70 7.88 9.86
C ALA A 147 -12.88 6.92 9.97
N ARG A 148 -13.12 6.09 8.95
CA ARG A 148 -14.10 4.99 9.12
C ARG A 148 -13.63 4.03 10.22
N CYS A 149 -14.54 3.62 11.08
CA CYS A 149 -14.25 2.66 12.14
C CYS A 149 -14.03 1.27 11.54
N GLU A 150 -12.90 0.62 11.85
CA GLU A 150 -12.53 -0.70 11.33
C GLU A 150 -13.50 -1.79 11.82
N GLU A 151 -13.93 -1.72 13.09
CA GLU A 151 -14.86 -2.70 13.69
C GLU A 151 -16.31 -2.50 13.22
N ASN A 152 -16.69 -1.28 12.85
CA ASN A 152 -18.05 -0.97 12.43
C ASN A 152 -18.07 0.10 11.31
N PRO A 153 -18.10 -0.31 10.03
CA PRO A 153 -17.89 0.58 8.90
C PRO A 153 -19.00 1.63 8.70
N ASP A 154 -20.14 1.48 9.40
CA ASP A 154 -21.24 2.45 9.41
C ASP A 154 -20.96 3.66 10.33
N TRP A 155 -19.79 3.71 10.96
CA TRP A 155 -19.38 4.78 11.87
C TRP A 155 -18.08 5.44 11.42
N VAL A 156 -17.99 6.74 11.71
CA VAL A 156 -16.79 7.55 11.54
C VAL A 156 -16.30 7.96 12.92
N VAL A 157 -15.04 7.62 13.19
CA VAL A 157 -14.28 8.01 14.37
C VAL A 157 -13.75 9.42 14.17
N LEU A 158 -14.07 10.29 15.12
CA LEU A 158 -13.58 11.65 15.25
C LEU A 158 -12.69 11.75 16.49
N GLU A 159 -11.96 12.86 16.63
CA GLU A 159 -11.21 13.13 17.87
C GLU A 159 -12.13 13.20 19.10
N GLU A 160 -13.33 13.74 18.94
CA GLU A 160 -14.29 13.99 20.03
C GLU A 160 -15.29 12.85 20.26
N GLY A 161 -15.36 11.85 19.38
CA GLY A 161 -16.33 10.76 19.47
C GLY A 161 -16.62 10.07 18.14
N PHE A 162 -17.85 9.57 17.98
CA PHE A 162 -18.27 8.79 16.83
C PHE A 162 -19.54 9.38 16.22
N LEU A 163 -19.60 9.45 14.89
CA LEU A 163 -20.79 9.82 14.12
C LEU A 163 -21.21 8.69 13.17
N PRO A 164 -22.52 8.45 12.98
CA PRO A 164 -22.99 7.53 11.96
C PRO A 164 -22.61 8.05 10.56
N LEU A 165 -22.01 7.20 9.72
CA LEU A 165 -21.66 7.54 8.34
C LEU A 165 -22.89 8.02 7.54
N SER A 166 -24.08 7.49 7.84
CA SER A 166 -25.35 7.90 7.20
C SER A 166 -25.74 9.36 7.41
N VAL A 167 -25.17 10.06 8.39
CA VAL A 167 -25.42 11.50 8.62
C VAL A 167 -24.34 12.39 8.02
N LEU A 168 -23.31 11.79 7.44
CA LEU A 168 -22.16 12.47 6.87
C LEU A 168 -22.23 12.44 5.35
N GLN A 169 -21.71 13.48 4.73
CA GLN A 169 -21.43 13.55 3.30
C GLN A 169 -19.91 13.75 3.16
N PRO A 170 -19.19 12.86 2.48
CA PRO A 170 -17.76 13.09 2.21
C PRO A 170 -17.60 14.38 1.39
N VAL A 171 -16.62 15.19 1.76
CA VAL A 171 -16.23 16.36 0.97
C VAL A 171 -15.42 15.86 -0.22
N ASP A 172 -15.88 16.16 -1.44
CA ASP A 172 -15.20 15.78 -2.67
C ASP A 172 -13.76 16.28 -2.65
N GLY A 173 -12.79 15.36 -2.61
CA GLY A 173 -11.37 15.70 -2.58
C GLY A 173 -10.45 14.57 -2.11
N SER A 174 -10.94 13.68 -1.25
CA SER A 174 -10.15 12.54 -0.77
C SER A 174 -10.31 11.32 -1.70
N GLN A 175 -9.99 11.49 -2.99
CA GLN A 175 -10.01 10.36 -3.93
C GLN A 175 -8.85 9.39 -3.64
N PRO A 176 -9.07 8.07 -3.74
CA PRO A 176 -7.99 7.10 -3.72
C PRO A 176 -6.96 7.48 -4.80
N THR A 177 -5.69 7.51 -4.41
CA THR A 177 -4.60 7.75 -5.36
C THR A 177 -4.00 6.42 -5.78
N ALA A 178 -3.97 6.17 -7.09
CA ALA A 178 -3.38 4.97 -7.66
C ALA A 178 -2.01 5.31 -8.26
N ARG A 179 -0.97 4.58 -7.86
CA ARG A 179 0.39 4.74 -8.42
C ARG A 179 0.94 3.41 -8.87
N ARG A 180 1.35 3.34 -10.14
CA ARG A 180 2.06 2.18 -10.70
C ARG A 180 3.47 2.09 -10.12
N PHE A 181 3.94 0.86 -9.91
CA PHE A 181 5.32 0.59 -9.49
C PHE A 181 5.92 -0.57 -10.28
N VAL A 182 7.25 -0.58 -10.31
CA VAL A 182 8.07 -1.69 -10.78
C VAL A 182 9.21 -1.87 -9.77
N LYS A 183 9.42 -3.10 -9.30
CA LYS A 183 10.51 -3.46 -8.39
C LYS A 183 11.22 -4.69 -8.89
N GLU A 184 12.54 -4.66 -8.84
CA GLU A 184 13.38 -5.75 -9.33
C GLU A 184 14.26 -6.26 -8.19
N VAL A 185 14.50 -7.57 -8.19
CA VAL A 185 15.45 -8.21 -7.27
C VAL A 185 16.26 -9.25 -8.03
N ALA A 186 17.58 -9.25 -7.80
CA ALA A 186 18.48 -10.26 -8.34
C ALA A 186 18.27 -11.59 -7.60
N LEU A 187 18.19 -12.68 -8.36
CA LEU A 187 17.94 -14.02 -7.82
C LEU A 187 19.24 -14.82 -7.71
N PRO A 188 19.41 -15.61 -6.62
CA PRO A 188 20.58 -16.46 -6.43
C PRO A 188 20.75 -17.53 -7.52
N ASP A 189 21.97 -18.03 -7.67
CA ASP A 189 22.34 -18.90 -8.78
C ASP A 189 21.68 -20.30 -8.78
N ASP A 190 21.28 -20.72 -7.60
CA ASP A 190 20.62 -21.99 -7.34
C ASP A 190 19.09 -21.87 -7.25
N ALA A 191 18.50 -20.70 -7.47
CA ALA A 191 17.04 -20.57 -7.55
C ALA A 191 16.47 -21.35 -8.76
N ASN A 192 15.44 -22.15 -8.53
CA ASN A 192 14.69 -22.86 -9.56
C ASN A 192 13.52 -21.99 -10.05
N LEU A 193 13.74 -21.34 -11.19
CA LEU A 193 12.80 -20.38 -11.77
C LEU A 193 11.56 -21.02 -12.40
N GLU A 194 11.63 -22.31 -12.75
CA GLU A 194 10.53 -23.03 -13.41
C GLU A 194 9.43 -23.45 -12.43
N GLU A 195 9.78 -23.58 -11.15
CA GLU A 195 8.87 -24.02 -10.08
C GLU A 195 8.46 -22.85 -9.17
N ALA A 196 8.56 -21.62 -9.68
CA ALA A 196 8.16 -20.44 -8.94
C ALA A 196 6.64 -20.43 -8.69
N THR A 197 6.22 -20.21 -7.45
CA THR A 197 4.80 -20.09 -7.09
C THR A 197 4.50 -18.68 -6.58
N LEU A 198 3.32 -18.19 -6.93
CA LEU A 198 2.83 -16.86 -6.55
C LEU A 198 1.70 -17.00 -5.55
N SER A 199 1.77 -16.25 -4.47
CA SER A 199 0.72 -16.16 -3.47
C SER A 199 0.50 -14.72 -3.05
N SER A 200 -0.74 -14.26 -3.14
CA SER A 200 -1.15 -12.99 -2.51
C SER A 200 -1.64 -13.30 -1.10
N LEU A 201 -1.05 -12.66 -0.10
CA LEU A 201 -1.47 -12.80 1.30
C LEU A 201 -2.25 -11.57 1.75
N SER A 202 -3.21 -11.78 2.64
CA SER A 202 -3.85 -10.78 3.52
C SER A 202 -4.19 -9.42 2.90
N ASP A 203 -5.47 -9.19 2.62
CA ASP A 203 -6.07 -7.86 2.34
C ASP A 203 -5.35 -7.02 1.24
N GLY A 204 -4.56 -7.68 0.39
CA GLY A 204 -3.77 -7.04 -0.66
C GLY A 204 -2.56 -6.24 -0.17
N ALA A 205 -2.14 -6.33 1.10
CA ALA A 205 -1.00 -5.55 1.61
C ALA A 205 0.37 -6.21 1.36
N VAL A 206 0.38 -7.54 1.17
CA VAL A 206 1.59 -8.35 1.03
C VAL A 206 1.48 -9.27 -0.18
N PHE A 207 2.50 -9.22 -1.04
CA PHE A 207 2.62 -10.12 -2.19
C PHE A 207 3.88 -10.98 -2.04
N GLU A 208 3.73 -12.29 -2.25
CA GLU A 208 4.78 -13.26 -2.02
C GLU A 208 5.04 -14.13 -3.25
N VAL A 209 6.33 -14.30 -3.57
CA VAL A 209 6.82 -15.26 -4.56
C VAL A 209 7.72 -16.27 -3.86
N GLN A 210 7.42 -17.55 -4.00
CA GLN A 210 8.28 -18.63 -3.51
C GLN A 210 9.07 -19.24 -4.66
N LEU A 211 10.37 -19.37 -4.47
CA LEU A 211 11.33 -19.86 -5.45
C LEU A 211 12.08 -21.05 -4.85
N PRO A 212 11.73 -22.30 -5.20
CA PRO A 212 12.47 -23.46 -4.74
C PRO A 212 13.95 -23.38 -5.13
N ARG A 213 14.84 -24.02 -4.38
CA ARG A 213 16.25 -24.16 -4.78
C ARG A 213 16.42 -25.42 -5.60
N LYS A 214 17.23 -25.33 -6.65
CA LYS A 214 17.74 -26.48 -7.38
C LYS A 214 18.52 -27.32 -6.39
N ARG A 215 18.17 -28.61 -6.25
CA ARG A 215 18.98 -29.53 -5.47
C ARG A 215 20.40 -29.49 -6.03
N ALA A 216 21.36 -29.11 -5.19
CA ALA A 216 22.76 -29.25 -5.55
C ALA A 216 22.98 -30.73 -5.82
N VAL A 217 23.07 -31.11 -7.10
CA VAL A 217 23.51 -32.43 -7.48
C VAL A 217 24.93 -32.50 -6.95
N PRO A 218 25.23 -33.38 -5.97
CA PRO A 218 26.57 -33.44 -5.42
C PRO A 218 27.51 -33.77 -6.58
N THR A 219 28.35 -32.82 -6.97
CA THR A 219 29.37 -33.01 -8.02
C THR A 219 30.43 -34.05 -7.62
N ALA A 220 30.25 -34.69 -6.46
CA ALA A 220 31.12 -35.67 -5.83
C ALA A 220 31.31 -36.99 -6.62
N MET A 221 30.78 -37.15 -7.83
CA MET A 221 31.06 -38.32 -8.68
C MET A 221 31.73 -38.03 -10.02
N GLN A 222 32.00 -36.76 -10.37
CA GLN A 222 32.59 -36.45 -11.68
C GLN A 222 34.12 -36.31 -11.69
N ASP A 223 34.75 -36.14 -10.53
CA ASP A 223 36.21 -36.26 -10.37
C ASP A 223 36.61 -37.65 -9.84
N ARG A 224 35.90 -38.71 -10.25
CA ARG A 224 36.51 -40.03 -10.20
C ARG A 224 37.47 -40.06 -11.40
N PRO A 225 38.80 -39.97 -11.21
CA PRO A 225 39.73 -40.10 -12.32
C PRO A 225 39.36 -41.40 -13.03
N ALA A 226 39.13 -41.29 -14.34
CA ALA A 226 38.89 -42.46 -15.17
C ALA A 226 39.95 -43.50 -14.79
N PRO A 227 39.58 -44.77 -14.54
CA PRO A 227 40.57 -45.81 -14.34
C PRO A 227 41.51 -45.74 -15.55
N MET A 228 42.76 -45.42 -15.26
CA MET A 228 43.85 -45.33 -16.20
C MET A 228 43.86 -46.63 -17.00
N ARG A 229 43.26 -46.62 -18.19
CA ARG A 229 43.40 -47.73 -19.14
C ARG A 229 44.85 -47.71 -19.55
N GLU A 230 45.59 -48.73 -19.11
CA GLU A 230 46.88 -49.06 -19.67
C GLU A 230 46.77 -49.11 -21.21
N PRO A 231 47.69 -48.48 -21.94
CA PRO A 231 47.79 -48.66 -23.37
C PRO A 231 48.37 -50.06 -23.63
N GLU A 232 47.51 -51.04 -23.84
CA GLU A 232 47.94 -52.26 -24.52
C GLU A 232 48.09 -51.95 -26.02
N ASP A 233 49.34 -51.86 -26.42
CA ASP A 233 49.80 -51.98 -27.79
C ASP A 233 49.15 -53.18 -28.48
N ALA A 234 48.25 -52.93 -29.43
CA ALA A 234 48.01 -53.85 -30.52
C ALA A 234 47.53 -53.09 -31.76
N MET A 235 48.49 -52.84 -32.63
CA MET A 235 48.32 -52.63 -34.06
C MET A 235 47.16 -53.47 -34.62
N LYS A 236 46.30 -52.85 -35.44
CA LYS A 236 46.03 -53.35 -36.81
C LYS A 236 45.28 -52.32 -37.65
N MET A 237 45.86 -52.11 -38.83
CA MET A 237 45.38 -51.33 -39.96
C MET A 237 44.02 -51.83 -40.48
N ASN A 238 43.20 -50.89 -40.96
CA ASN A 238 42.70 -50.80 -42.35
C ASN A 238 41.72 -49.62 -42.42
N VAL A 239 42.06 -48.51 -43.09
CA VAL A 239 41.83 -48.28 -44.54
C VAL A 239 40.40 -48.60 -44.93
N THR A 240 39.57 -47.58 -45.13
CA THR A 240 38.85 -47.31 -46.39
C THR A 240 38.37 -45.86 -46.39
N ALA A 241 38.52 -45.24 -47.56
CA ALA A 241 38.37 -43.82 -47.82
C ALA A 241 36.94 -43.41 -48.21
N GLN A 242 36.68 -42.09 -48.05
CA GLN A 242 35.81 -41.22 -48.86
C GLN A 242 34.27 -41.38 -48.79
N PRO A 243 33.48 -40.40 -49.31
CA PRO A 243 33.66 -38.93 -49.32
C PRO A 243 32.38 -38.19 -48.86
N ALA A 244 32.47 -36.85 -48.90
CA ALA A 244 31.46 -35.84 -48.62
C ALA A 244 30.04 -36.07 -49.20
N SER A 245 29.04 -35.57 -48.49
CA SER A 245 27.86 -34.97 -49.13
C SER A 245 27.32 -33.78 -48.33
N ASN A 246 27.32 -32.64 -49.01
CA ASN A 246 26.48 -31.48 -48.73
C ASN A 246 25.02 -31.91 -48.68
N PHE A 247 24.26 -31.38 -47.71
CA PHE A 247 22.85 -31.08 -47.93
C PHE A 247 22.54 -29.69 -47.37
N GLU A 248 22.67 -28.70 -48.25
CA GLU A 248 21.80 -27.51 -48.26
C GLU A 248 20.35 -28.01 -48.39
N ALA A 249 19.49 -27.69 -47.44
CA ALA A 249 18.05 -27.75 -47.61
C ALA A 249 17.46 -26.36 -47.33
N LYS A 250 17.40 -25.56 -48.40
CA LYS A 250 16.50 -24.42 -48.51
C LYS A 250 15.06 -24.95 -48.53
N GLY A 251 14.40 -24.92 -47.38
CA GLY A 251 12.97 -25.13 -47.26
C GLY A 251 12.23 -23.80 -47.27
N ALA A 252 11.93 -23.28 -48.46
CA ALA A 252 10.97 -22.21 -48.66
C ALA A 252 9.55 -22.79 -48.56
N ALA A 253 8.87 -22.59 -47.44
CA ALA A 253 7.44 -22.86 -47.31
C ALA A 253 6.66 -21.54 -47.39
N LYS A 254 6.23 -21.25 -48.62
CA LYS A 254 5.27 -20.21 -48.98
C LYS A 254 3.88 -20.66 -48.51
N VAL A 255 3.47 -20.26 -47.30
CA VAL A 255 2.07 -20.36 -46.89
C VAL A 255 1.33 -19.14 -47.44
N GLN A 256 0.55 -19.37 -48.49
CA GLN A 256 -0.49 -18.45 -48.95
C GLN A 256 -1.56 -18.35 -47.86
N SER A 257 -1.55 -17.25 -47.11
CA SER A 257 -2.73 -16.80 -46.36
C SER A 257 -3.65 -16.07 -47.32
N ALA A 258 -4.80 -16.66 -47.62
CA ALA A 258 -5.92 -15.99 -48.26
C ALA A 258 -6.38 -14.79 -47.40
N PRO A 259 -6.83 -13.68 -47.98
CA PRO A 259 -7.43 -12.59 -47.23
C PRO A 259 -8.83 -13.03 -46.81
N HIS A 260 -8.98 -13.43 -45.55
CA HIS A 260 -10.31 -13.56 -44.95
C HIS A 260 -10.81 -12.16 -44.62
N THR A 261 -11.71 -11.67 -45.46
CA THR A 261 -12.52 -10.46 -45.24
C THR A 261 -13.35 -10.66 -43.97
N PRO A 262 -13.19 -9.83 -42.92
CA PRO A 262 -14.13 -9.82 -41.82
C PRO A 262 -15.44 -9.12 -42.26
N PRO A 263 -16.61 -9.57 -41.78
CA PRO A 263 -17.87 -8.91 -42.08
C PRO A 263 -17.86 -7.49 -41.53
N LYS A 264 -18.22 -6.57 -42.41
CA LYS A 264 -18.45 -5.15 -42.18
C LYS A 264 -19.56 -5.01 -41.13
N ALA A 265 -19.18 -4.95 -39.86
CA ALA A 265 -20.07 -4.47 -38.81
C ALA A 265 -20.19 -2.97 -38.99
N GLU A 266 -21.39 -2.56 -39.38
CA GLU A 266 -21.86 -1.18 -39.48
C GLU A 266 -21.85 -0.57 -38.07
N VAL A 267 -20.70 0.00 -37.70
CA VAL A 267 -20.56 0.82 -36.50
C VAL A 267 -20.99 2.23 -36.90
N ASN A 268 -22.12 2.65 -36.34
CA ASN A 268 -22.59 4.03 -36.36
C ASN A 268 -21.46 4.96 -35.91
N ASP A 269 -21.00 5.78 -36.84
CA ASP A 269 -20.07 6.88 -36.66
C ASP A 269 -20.82 8.04 -35.98
N GLU A 270 -21.05 7.92 -34.66
CA GLU A 270 -21.19 9.12 -33.83
C GLU A 270 -19.80 9.69 -33.63
N THR A 271 -19.49 10.63 -34.50
CA THR A 271 -18.25 11.39 -34.57
C THR A 271 -18.06 12.19 -33.27
N ILE A 272 -17.54 11.54 -32.23
CA ILE A 272 -17.00 12.24 -31.06
C ILE A 272 -15.71 12.88 -31.54
N VAL A 273 -15.85 14.13 -31.99
CA VAL A 273 -14.74 15.05 -32.24
C VAL A 273 -13.98 15.18 -30.93
N HIS A 274 -12.93 14.38 -30.79
CA HIS A 274 -11.87 14.61 -29.82
C HIS A 274 -11.25 15.97 -30.15
N LYS A 275 -11.85 17.03 -29.59
CA LYS A 275 -11.21 18.34 -29.49
C LYS A 275 -9.94 18.12 -28.71
N THR A 276 -8.83 18.09 -29.43
CA THR A 276 -7.49 18.27 -28.87
C THR A 276 -7.57 19.45 -27.90
N PRO A 277 -7.27 19.27 -26.60
CA PRO A 277 -7.31 20.36 -25.65
C PRO A 277 -6.36 21.43 -26.18
N LYS A 278 -6.96 22.57 -26.54
CA LYS A 278 -6.22 23.77 -26.96
C LYS A 278 -5.20 24.01 -25.84
N PRO A 279 -3.89 24.09 -26.12
CA PRO A 279 -2.93 24.41 -25.08
C PRO A 279 -3.40 25.69 -24.42
N SER A 280 -3.68 25.61 -23.12
CA SER A 280 -4.04 26.79 -22.33
C SER A 280 -2.85 27.72 -22.45
N ARG A 281 -3.01 28.78 -23.26
CA ARG A 281 -2.12 29.92 -23.24
C ARG A 281 -2.10 30.38 -21.79
N GLU A 282 -0.95 30.23 -21.14
CA GLU A 282 -0.69 30.87 -19.88
C GLU A 282 -1.10 32.33 -20.03
N ALA A 283 -2.11 32.75 -19.26
CA ALA A 283 -2.58 34.12 -19.32
C ALA A 283 -1.39 35.03 -18.98
N GLU A 284 -1.15 36.05 -19.80
CA GLU A 284 -0.13 37.06 -19.50
C GLU A 284 -0.36 37.58 -18.07
N ILE A 285 0.68 37.45 -17.24
CA ILE A 285 0.67 37.93 -15.86
C ILE A 285 0.60 39.45 -15.94
N LYS A 286 -0.61 39.99 -15.84
CA LYS A 286 -0.84 41.42 -15.65
C LYS A 286 -0.71 41.72 -14.16
N ASP A 287 -0.17 42.89 -13.82
CA ASP A 287 -0.03 43.35 -12.43
C ASP A 287 -1.37 43.35 -11.67
N GLU A 288 -2.48 43.50 -12.39
CA GLU A 288 -3.85 43.39 -11.89
C GLU A 288 -4.22 42.00 -11.35
N ASN A 289 -3.51 40.96 -11.79
CA ASN A 289 -3.78 39.56 -11.47
C ASN A 289 -2.79 38.99 -10.43
N ILE A 290 -1.87 39.82 -9.95
CA ILE A 290 -0.97 39.49 -8.84
C ILE A 290 -1.74 39.80 -7.56
N GLN A 291 -2.30 38.76 -6.92
CA GLN A 291 -2.83 38.90 -5.57
C GLN A 291 -1.66 39.27 -4.65
N MET A 292 -1.59 40.54 -4.24
CA MET A 292 -0.68 40.93 -3.18
C MET A 292 -1.11 40.19 -1.92
N PRO A 293 -0.22 39.42 -1.27
CA PRO A 293 -0.54 38.79 0.00
C PRO A 293 -0.91 39.91 0.97
N MET A 294 -2.19 39.95 1.37
CA MET A 294 -2.61 40.82 2.45
C MET A 294 -2.13 40.17 3.74
N ASP A 295 -0.96 40.61 4.21
CA ASP A 295 -0.42 40.23 5.51
C ASP A 295 -1.31 40.83 6.61
N CYS A 296 -2.47 40.22 6.84
CA CYS A 296 -3.31 40.57 7.96
C CYS A 296 -2.74 39.90 9.21
N THR A 297 -2.36 40.71 10.19
CA THR A 297 -1.94 40.22 11.51
C THR A 297 -3.15 40.19 12.44
N GLU A 298 -3.34 39.06 13.12
CA GLU A 298 -4.39 38.88 14.13
C GLU A 298 -3.75 38.85 15.53
N GLU A 299 -4.15 39.80 16.38
CA GLU A 299 -3.68 39.84 17.78
C GLU A 299 -4.63 39.04 18.68
N TRP A 300 -4.06 38.14 19.49
CA TRP A 300 -4.77 37.28 20.42
C TRP A 300 -4.31 37.53 21.86
N GLN A 301 -5.26 37.64 22.78
CA GLN A 301 -5.02 37.82 24.22
C GLN A 301 -5.45 36.58 25.01
N ALA A 302 -4.56 36.05 25.83
CA ALA A 302 -4.90 34.97 26.76
C ALA A 302 -5.78 35.48 27.90
N MET A 303 -6.87 34.75 28.20
CA MET A 303 -7.83 35.10 29.24
C MET A 303 -7.53 34.36 30.55
N PRO A 304 -7.75 34.99 31.73
CA PRO A 304 -7.53 34.33 33.03
C PRO A 304 -8.39 33.08 33.27
N SER A 305 -9.52 32.95 32.58
CA SER A 305 -10.41 31.78 32.64
C SER A 305 -9.86 30.54 31.92
N GLY A 306 -8.71 30.67 31.24
CA GLY A 306 -8.30 29.76 30.18
C GLY A 306 -9.00 30.11 28.87
N GLY A 307 -8.24 30.17 27.78
CA GLY A 307 -8.71 30.55 26.44
C GLY A 307 -8.01 31.78 25.86
N PHE A 308 -8.31 32.08 24.60
CA PHE A 308 -7.80 33.26 23.88
C PHE A 308 -8.96 34.08 23.30
N SER A 309 -8.84 35.39 23.37
CA SER A 309 -9.77 36.38 22.79
C SER A 309 -9.05 37.15 21.68
N ARG A 310 -9.71 37.36 20.53
CA ARG A 310 -9.14 38.15 19.43
C ARG A 310 -9.31 39.64 19.73
N LEU A 311 -8.20 40.37 19.83
CA LEU A 311 -8.19 41.79 20.19
C LEU A 311 -8.55 42.69 19.00
N LYS A 312 -7.85 42.52 17.89
CA LYS A 312 -8.05 43.32 16.67
C LYS A 312 -7.41 42.60 15.49
N LYS A 313 -8.02 42.77 14.32
CA LYS A 313 -7.43 42.36 13.04
C LYS A 313 -6.92 43.62 12.37
N THR A 314 -5.62 43.66 12.07
CA THR A 314 -5.01 44.75 11.32
C THR A 314 -4.74 44.23 9.92
N CYS A 315 -5.56 44.71 9.00
CA CYS A 315 -5.30 44.78 7.57
C CYS A 315 -5.24 46.30 7.26
#